data_AF-A0A497GPU8-F1
#
_entry.id   AF-A0A497GPU8-F1
#
_cell.length_a   1.000
_cell.length_b   1.000
_cell.length_c   1.000
_cell.angle_alpha   90.00
_cell.angle_beta   90.00
_cell.angle_gamma   90.00
#
_symmetry.space_group_name_H-M   'P 1'
#
loop_
_entity.id
_entity.type
_entity.pdbx_description
1 polymer ?
#
loop_
_entity_poly.entity_id
_entity_poly.type
_entity_poly.pdbx_seq_one_letter_code
_entity_poly.pdbx_strand_id
1 'polypeptide(L)' 'MLLMILLICDEEGEDLEFNEVLSLAENLIFSRELKDLIKELRRYGDLPPRVALAKLMLTPSWRRALEKASLLFLKEILD' A
#
# COMPACT_ATOMS: atom_id res chain seq x y z
N MET A 1 5.04 5.37 -3.13
CA MET A 1 3.62 5.02 -2.88
C MET A 1 3.49 3.70 -2.16
N LEU A 2 3.70 2.54 -2.81
CA LEU A 2 3.50 1.22 -2.17
C LEU A 2 4.36 1.00 -0.91
N LEU A 3 5.59 1.51 -0.88
CA LEU A 3 6.44 1.47 0.32
C LEU A 3 5.78 2.20 1.50
N MET A 4 5.25 3.41 1.29
CA MET A 4 4.55 4.14 2.37
C MET A 4 3.29 3.40 2.82
N ILE A 5 2.57 2.76 1.90
CA ILE A 5 1.41 1.92 2.27
C ILE A 5 1.87 0.77 3.18
N LEU A 6 3.00 0.12 2.88
CA LEU A 6 3.55 -0.94 3.73
C LEU A 6 3.97 -0.41 5.11
N LEU A 7 4.61 0.76 5.18
CA LEU A 7 4.99 1.39 6.45
C LEU A 7 3.76 1.75 7.31
N ILE A 8 2.71 2.33 6.71
CA ILE A 8 1.47 2.65 7.44
C ILE A 8 0.80 1.35 7.94
N CYS A 9 0.85 0.28 7.15
CA CYS A 9 0.33 -1.02 7.58
C CYS A 9 1.13 -1.65 8.73
N ASP A 10 2.43 -1.36 8.84
CA ASP A 10 3.27 -1.85 9.95
C ASP A 10 2.94 -1.12 11.25
N GLU A 11 2.77 0.20 11.18
CA GLU A 11 2.44 1.03 12.34
C GLU A 11 1.00 0.83 12.84
N GLU A 12 0.02 0.69 11.94
CA GLU A 12 -1.42 0.80 12.28
C GLU A 12 -2.29 -0.31 11.64
N GLY A 13 -1.72 -1.22 10.84
CA GLY A 13 -2.47 -2.02 9.87
C GLY A 13 -3.23 -3.25 10.38
N GLU A 14 -3.16 -3.57 11.68
CA GLU A 14 -3.98 -4.65 12.25
C GLU A 14 -5.43 -4.23 12.51
N ASP A 15 -5.66 -2.94 12.83
CA ASP A 15 -6.97 -2.41 13.23
C ASP A 15 -7.66 -1.56 12.16
N LEU A 16 -6.94 -1.15 11.11
CA LEU A 16 -7.47 -0.28 10.05
C LEU A 16 -7.98 -1.04 8.82
N GLU A 17 -9.02 -0.50 8.19
CA GLU A 17 -9.42 -0.88 6.83
C GLU A 17 -8.41 -0.36 5.80
N PHE A 18 -8.28 -1.04 4.65
CA PHE A 18 -7.32 -0.61 3.64
C PHE A 18 -7.62 0.79 3.08
N ASN A 19 -8.89 1.20 3.05
CA ASN A 19 -9.27 2.57 2.66
C ASN A 19 -8.70 3.66 3.58
N GLU A 20 -8.55 3.37 4.86
CA GLU A 20 -7.97 4.30 5.84
C GLU A 20 -6.47 4.45 5.59
N VAL A 21 -5.77 3.33 5.39
CA VAL A 21 -4.35 3.29 4.99
C VAL A 21 -4.12 4.09 3.69
N LEU A 22 -4.96 3.88 2.68
CA LEU A 22 -4.88 4.62 1.41
C LEU A 22 -5.09 6.12 1.58
N SER A 23 -5.96 6.52 2.51
CA SER A 23 -6.24 7.94 2.77
C SER A 23 -5.07 8.61 3.52
N LEU A 24 -4.44 7.91 4.46
CA LEU A 24 -3.20 8.35 5.10
C LEU A 24 -2.07 8.49 4.06
N ALA A 25 -1.89 7.50 3.19
CA ALA A 25 -0.89 7.56 2.12
C ALA A 25 -1.16 8.70 1.13
N GLU A 26 -2.42 8.99 0.79
CA GLU A 26 -2.80 10.07 -0.13
C GLU A 26 -2.43 11.46 0.41
N ASN A 27 -2.54 11.65 1.73
CA ASN A 27 -2.17 12.90 2.41
C ASN A 27 -0.66 13.18 2.38
N LEU A 28 0.16 12.12 2.33
CA LEU A 28 1.62 12.22 2.28
C LEU A 28 2.17 12.37 0.85
N ILE A 29 1.32 12.24 -0.17
CA ILE A 29 1.71 12.31 -1.59
C ILE A 29 1.32 13.65 -2.19
N PHE A 30 2.29 14.32 -2.80
CA PHE A 30 2.05 15.56 -3.56
C PHE A 30 1.90 15.32 -5.08
N SER A 31 2.35 14.18 -5.59
CA SER A 31 2.27 13.85 -7.03
C SER A 31 0.85 13.43 -7.44
N ARG A 32 0.31 14.09 -8.48
CA ARG A 32 -1.01 13.77 -9.04
C ARG A 32 -1.09 12.36 -9.62
N GLU A 33 -0.08 11.92 -10.37
CA GLU A 33 -0.03 10.56 -10.90
C GLU A 33 -0.11 9.51 -9.80
N LEU A 34 0.61 9.72 -8.70
CA LEU A 34 0.57 8.80 -7.57
C LEU A 34 -0.79 8.82 -6.85
N LYS A 35 -1.49 9.95 -6.80
CA LYS A 35 -2.87 10.01 -6.28
C LYS A 35 -3.85 9.24 -7.16
N ASP A 36 -3.70 9.32 -8.48
CA ASP A 36 -4.56 8.56 -9.39
C ASP A 36 -4.32 7.05 -9.24
N LEU A 37 -3.07 6.62 -9.03
CA LEU A 37 -2.76 5.23 -8.66
C LEU A 37 -3.39 4.81 -7.33
N ILE A 38 -3.44 5.68 -6.31
CA ILE A 38 -4.15 5.38 -5.05
C ILE A 38 -5.65 5.14 -5.31
N LYS A 39 -6.28 5.94 -6.16
CA LYS A 39 -7.69 5.75 -6.50
C LYS A 39 -7.95 4.38 -7.12
N GLU A 40 -7.03 3.86 -7.95
CA GLU A 40 -7.14 2.50 -8.48
C GLU A 40 -7.11 1.43 -7.38
N LEU A 41 -6.35 1.67 -6.30
CA LEU A 41 -6.26 0.75 -5.16
C LEU A 41 -7.52 0.73 -4.31
N ARG A 42 -8.35 1.80 -4.34
CA ARG A 42 -9.59 1.89 -3.56
C ARG A 42 -10.62 0.81 -3.90
N ARG A 43 -10.49 0.12 -5.05
CA ARG A 43 -11.29 -1.08 -5.37
C ARG A 43 -11.08 -2.25 -4.40
N TYR A 44 -10.00 -2.20 -3.61
CA TYR A 44 -9.69 -3.16 -2.56
C TYR A 44 -9.88 -2.56 -1.15
N GLY A 45 -10.45 -1.35 -1.06
CA GLY A 45 -10.49 -0.55 0.17
C GLY A 45 -11.23 -1.20 1.33
N ASP A 46 -12.30 -1.94 1.04
CA ASP A 46 -13.14 -2.61 2.06
C ASP A 46 -12.51 -3.92 2.59
N LEU A 47 -11.32 -4.28 2.09
CA LEU A 47 -10.60 -5.46 2.55
C LEU A 47 -9.64 -5.07 3.66
N PRO A 48 -9.31 -6.00 4.58
CA PRO A 48 -8.18 -5.81 5.47
C PRO A 48 -6.88 -5.58 4.66
N PRO A 49 -5.95 -4.74 5.12
CA PRO A 49 -4.73 -4.40 4.38
C PRO A 49 -3.95 -5.64 3.91
N ARG A 50 -3.78 -6.64 4.77
CA ARG A 50 -3.14 -7.92 4.42
C ARG A 50 -3.78 -8.62 3.23
N VAL A 51 -5.11 -8.56 3.13
CA VAL A 51 -5.88 -9.19 2.04
C VAL A 51 -5.76 -8.36 0.76
N ALA A 52 -5.83 -7.03 0.86
CA ALA A 52 -5.65 -6.14 -0.27
C ALA A 52 -4.25 -6.27 -0.90
N LEU A 53 -3.20 -6.31 -0.07
CA LEU A 53 -1.82 -6.53 -0.50
C LEU A 53 -1.64 -7.91 -1.17
N ALA A 54 -2.25 -8.97 -0.62
CA ALA A 54 -2.24 -10.29 -1.26
C ALA A 54 -2.92 -10.27 -2.64
N LYS A 55 -4.05 -9.55 -2.79
CA LYS A 55 -4.72 -9.36 -4.10
C LYS A 55 -3.85 -8.58 -5.09
N LEU A 56 -3.11 -7.58 -4.62
CA LEU A 56 -2.16 -6.82 -5.44
C LEU A 56 -1.01 -7.69 -5.94
N MET A 57 -0.45 -8.57 -5.09
CA MET A 57 0.58 -9.53 -5.49
C MET A 57 0.11 -10.49 -6.60
N LEU A 58 -1.17 -10.86 -6.57
CA LEU A 58 -1.77 -11.69 -7.61
C LEU A 58 -2.07 -10.92 -8.90
N THR A 59 -2.13 -9.59 -8.85
CA THR A 59 -2.43 -8.74 -10.02
C THR A 59 -1.15 -8.42 -10.80
N PRO A 60 -1.00 -8.87 -12.08
CA PRO A 60 0.25 -8.72 -12.82
C PRO A 60 0.77 -7.29 -12.96
N SER A 61 -0.12 -6.31 -13.09
CA SER A 61 0.25 -4.88 -13.20
C SER A 61 0.87 -4.31 -11.92
N TRP A 62 0.60 -4.93 -10.77
CA TRP A 62 1.04 -4.45 -9.45
C TRP A 62 2.16 -5.29 -8.84
N ARG A 63 2.21 -6.59 -9.17
CA ARG A 63 3.14 -7.56 -8.56
C ARG A 63 4.58 -7.04 -8.48
N ARG A 64 5.18 -6.66 -9.61
CA ARG A 64 6.59 -6.26 -9.65
C ARG A 64 6.86 -4.98 -8.85
N ALA A 65 5.92 -4.05 -8.83
CA ALA A 65 6.04 -2.82 -8.06
C ALA A 65 5.94 -3.11 -6.56
N LEU A 66 5.03 -4.01 -6.18
CA LEU A 66 4.85 -4.43 -4.80
C LEU A 66 6.04 -5.24 -4.28
N GLU A 67 6.59 -6.18 -5.06
CA GLU A 67 7.82 -6.92 -4.69
C GLU A 67 8.99 -5.97 -4.40
N LYS A 68 9.20 -4.97 -5.27
CA LYS A 68 10.25 -3.95 -5.03
C LYS A 68 9.99 -3.16 -3.76
N ALA A 69 8.75 -2.76 -3.51
CA ALA A 69 8.39 -2.05 -2.29
C ALA A 69 8.58 -2.92 -1.05
N SER A 70 8.22 -4.20 -1.09
CA SER A 70 8.44 -5.16 0.00
C SER A 70 9.92 -5.34 0.32
N LEU A 71 10.79 -5.40 -0.69
CA LEU A 71 12.24 -5.49 -0.46
C LEU A 71 12.81 -4.22 0.21
N LEU A 72 12.33 -3.04 -0.19
CA LEU A 72 12.72 -1.79 0.44
C LEU A 72 12.21 -1.71 1.88
N PHE A 73 10.95 -2.10 2.10
CA PHE A 73 10.34 -2.16 3.42
C PHE A 73 11.11 -3.09 4.36
N LEU A 74 11.45 -4.32 3.91
CA LEU A 74 12.25 -5.25 4.70
C LEU A 74 13.61 -4.68 5.08
N LYS A 75 14.22 -3.88 4.19
CA LYS A 75 15.47 -3.19 4.53
C LYS A 75 15.26 -2.13 5.61
N GLU A 76 14.20 -1.34 5.51
CA GLU A 76 13.90 -0.27 6.48
C GLU A 76 13.56 -0.77 7.89
N ILE A 77 12.93 -1.95 8.02
CA ILE A 77 12.55 -2.50 9.33
C ILE A 77 13.62 -3.39 9.97
N LEU A 78 14.61 -3.86 9.20
CA LEU A 78 15.69 -4.74 9.69
C LEU A 78 17.00 -3.98 9.96
N ASP A 79 17.13 -2.75 9.46
CA ASP A 79 18.22 -1.81 9.76
C ASP A 79 17.95 -1.10 11.10
#